data_AF-X1EBF9-F1
#
_entry.id   AF-X1EBF9-F1
#
_cell.length_a   1.000
_cell.length_b   1.000
_cell.length_c   1.000
_cell.angle_alpha   90.00
_cell.angle_beta   90.00
_cell.angle_gamma   90.00
#
_symmetry.space_group_name_H-M   'P 1'
#
loop_
_entity.id
_entity.type
_entity.pdbx_description
1 polymer ?
#
loop_
_entity_poly.entity_id
_entity_poly.type
_entity_poly.pdbx_seq_one_letter_code
_entity_poly.pdbx_strand_id
1 'polypeptide(L)'
;PSGKGYYHVNVSLLDDKTKDQITDAQVELTIKDPFMGDKTKELERMTINKTISYGNYVQMIGWDTYSIKVRIQRPDISRAINTKFNFKP
;
A
#
# COMPACT_ATOMS: atom_id res chain seq x y z
N PRO A 1 12.51 10.15 0.72
CA PRO A 1 13.67 9.57 0.00
C PRO A 1 13.91 10.33 -1.31
N SER A 2 15.16 10.43 -1.74
CA SER A 2 15.55 11.06 -3.01
C SER A 2 16.34 10.06 -3.87
N GLY A 3 16.07 10.01 -5.16
CA GLY A 3 16.78 9.14 -6.12
C GLY A 3 15.85 8.39 -7.07
N LYS A 4 16.44 7.76 -8.09
CA LYS A 4 15.70 6.98 -9.09
C LYS A 4 15.06 5.74 -8.47
N GLY A 5 13.87 5.38 -8.98
CA GLY A 5 13.16 4.16 -8.59
C GLY A 5 12.51 4.22 -7.22
N TYR A 6 12.52 5.35 -6.51
CA TYR A 6 11.74 5.53 -5.30
C TYR A 6 10.34 6.03 -5.64
N TYR A 7 9.34 5.31 -5.15
CA TYR A 7 7.93 5.66 -5.32
C TYR A 7 7.30 5.80 -3.95
N HIS A 8 6.44 6.82 -3.82
CA HIS A 8 5.55 6.92 -2.68
C HIS A 8 4.27 6.16 -2.99
N VAL A 9 4.01 5.08 -2.26
CA VAL A 9 2.73 4.37 -2.36
C VAL A 9 1.76 5.01 -1.38
N ASN A 10 0.58 5.37 -1.86
CA ASN A 10 -0.50 5.91 -1.06
C ASN A 10 -1.74 5.01 -1.21
N VAL A 11 -2.31 4.58 -0.09
CA VAL A 11 -3.52 3.77 -0.02
C VAL A 11 -4.55 4.53 0.81
N SER A 12 -5.66 4.92 0.18
CA SER A 12 -6.81 5.50 0.86
C SER A 12 -7.91 4.44 0.96
N LEU A 13 -8.49 4.28 2.16
CA LEU A 13 -9.52 3.28 2.42
C LEU A 13 -10.84 4.00 2.72
N LEU A 14 -11.90 3.61 2.03
CA LEU A 14 -13.25 4.11 2.26
C LEU A 14 -14.21 2.95 2.51
N ASP A 15 -15.14 3.14 3.44
CA ASP A 15 -16.28 2.23 3.60
C ASP A 15 -17.18 2.33 2.38
N ASP A 16 -17.55 1.18 1.79
CA ASP A 16 -18.33 1.20 0.55
C ASP A 16 -19.78 1.69 0.77
N LYS A 17 -20.35 1.51 1.96
CA LYS A 17 -21.73 1.92 2.25
C LYS A 17 -21.80 3.39 2.64
N THR A 18 -20.96 3.81 3.59
CA THR A 18 -21.03 5.18 4.13
C THR A 18 -20.16 6.17 3.37
N LYS A 19 -19.17 5.68 2.61
CA LYS A 19 -18.11 6.47 1.98
C LYS A 19 -17.20 7.19 2.98
N ASP A 20 -17.29 6.84 4.26
CA ASP A 20 -16.39 7.38 5.28
C ASP A 20 -14.98 6.82 5.12
N GLN A 21 -13.99 7.60 5.55
CA GLN A 21 -12.60 7.13 5.60
C GLN A 21 -12.43 6.07 6.69
N ILE A 22 -11.77 4.98 6.34
CA ILE A 22 -11.35 3.95 7.29
C ILE A 22 -9.97 4.33 7.82
N THR A 23 -9.87 4.61 9.11
CA THR A 23 -8.67 5.20 9.73
C THR A 23 -8.00 4.31 10.78
N ASP A 24 -8.60 3.14 11.05
CA ASP A 24 -8.24 2.19 12.12
C ASP A 24 -7.59 0.90 11.57
N ALA A 25 -7.28 0.84 10.28
CA ALA A 25 -6.67 -0.32 9.66
C ALA A 25 -5.15 -0.38 9.88
N GLN A 26 -4.63 -1.60 9.97
CA GLN A 26 -3.22 -1.91 9.68
C GLN A 26 -3.12 -2.27 8.20
N VAL A 27 -2.19 -1.63 7.49
CA VAL A 27 -2.02 -1.82 6.06
C VAL A 27 -0.59 -2.24 5.76
N GLU A 28 -0.45 -3.38 5.09
CA GLU A 28 0.83 -3.94 4.69
C GLU A 28 0.90 -4.04 3.16
N LEU A 29 2.06 -3.71 2.61
CA LEU A 29 2.36 -3.71 1.19
C LEU A 29 3.44 -4.75 0.89
N THR A 30 3.20 -5.67 -0.04
CA THR A 30 4.21 -6.57 -0.59
C THR A 30 4.45 -6.27 -2.06
N ILE A 31 5.66 -5.84 -2.39
CA ILE A 31 6.14 -5.66 -3.75
C ILE A 31 6.80 -6.97 -4.20
N LYS A 32 6.19 -7.66 -5.18
CA LYS A 32 6.82 -8.80 -5.83
C LYS A 32 7.64 -8.31 -7.02
N ASP A 33 8.96 -8.44 -6.94
CA ASP A 33 9.89 -8.19 -8.04
C ASP A 33 10.42 -9.55 -8.54
N PRO A 34 10.29 -9.87 -9.85
CA PRO A 34 10.75 -11.15 -10.39
C PRO A 34 12.27 -11.37 -10.26
N PHE A 35 13.06 -10.32 -10.05
CA PHE A 35 14.52 -10.39 -9.98
C PHE A 35 15.07 -10.13 -8.57
N MET A 36 14.40 -9.30 -7.77
CA MET A 36 14.86 -8.92 -6.42
C MET A 36 14.13 -9.64 -5.28
N GLY A 37 13.13 -10.46 -5.59
CA GLY A 37 12.29 -11.13 -4.59
C GLY A 37 11.21 -10.22 -4.00
N ASP A 38 10.43 -10.79 -3.08
CA ASP A 38 9.32 -10.09 -2.44
C ASP A 38 9.84 -9.14 -1.34
N LYS A 39 9.38 -7.90 -1.35
CA LYS A 39 9.64 -6.90 -0.29
C LYS A 39 8.35 -6.52 0.39
N THR A 40 8.26 -6.74 1.70
CA THR A 40 7.10 -6.36 2.51
C THR A 40 7.39 -5.13 3.36
N LYS A 41 6.41 -4.22 3.46
CA LYS A 41 6.50 -3.00 4.26
C LYS A 41 5.15 -2.62 4.84
N GLU A 42 5.13 -2.24 6.11
CA GLU A 42 3.97 -1.60 6.72
C GLU A 42 3.79 -0.18 6.15
N LEU A 43 2.54 0.20 5.91
CA LEU A 43 2.18 1.55 5.48
C LEU A 43 1.77 2.37 6.70
N GLU A 44 2.43 3.51 6.88
CA GLU A 44 2.21 4.40 8.01
C GLU A 44 0.96 5.24 7.76
N ARG A 45 0.19 5.50 8.82
CA ARG A 45 -0.94 6.43 8.76
C ARG A 45 -0.43 7.85 8.50
N MET A 46 -0.90 8.45 7.42
CA MET A 46 -0.58 9.80 6.98
C MET A 46 -1.84 10.67 6.98
N THR A 47 -1.69 11.95 7.33
CA THR A 47 -2.76 12.94 7.21
C THR A 47 -2.30 14.06 6.28
N ILE A 48 -2.96 14.23 5.14
CA ILE A 48 -2.70 15.30 4.17
C ILE A 48 -4.02 15.99 3.87
N ASN A 49 -4.10 17.32 4.00
CA ASN A 49 -5.33 18.09 3.74
C ASN A 49 -6.58 17.51 4.44
N LYS A 50 -6.45 17.14 5.72
CA LYS A 50 -7.50 16.48 6.53
C LYS A 50 -8.00 15.13 6.00
N THR A 51 -7.31 14.55 5.02
CA THR A 51 -7.58 13.21 4.47
C THR A 51 -6.58 12.22 5.04
N ILE A 52 -7.08 11.11 5.57
CA ILE A 52 -6.26 10.03 6.11
C ILE A 52 -5.97 9.01 5.02
N SER A 53 -4.72 8.61 4.93
CA SER A 53 -4.24 7.56 4.03
C SER A 53 -3.13 6.76 4.71
N TYR A 54 -2.73 5.67 4.08
CA TYR A 54 -1.63 4.83 4.51
C TYR A 54 -0.54 4.90 3.45
N GLY A 55 0.68 5.24 3.84
CA GLY A 55 1.74 5.41 2.86
C GLY A 55 3.12 5.01 3.35
N ASN A 56 3.97 4.65 2.40
CA ASN A 56 5.38 4.45 2.62
C ASN A 56 6.13 4.55 1.29
N TYR A 57 7.42 4.82 1.38
CA TYR A 57 8.30 4.77 0.22
C TYR A 57 8.82 3.36 0.00
N VAL A 58 8.75 2.92 -1.26
CA VAL A 58 9.35 1.67 -1.75
C VAL A 58 10.30 1.96 -2.90
N GLN A 59 11.25 1.05 -3.08
CA GLN A 59 12.20 1.13 -4.18
C GLN A 59 11.89 0.04 -5.23
N MET A 60 11.61 0.46 -6.45
CA MET A 60 11.33 -0.36 -7.63
C MET A 60 12.30 0.09 -8.74
N ILE A 61 13.39 -0.67 -8.93
CA ILE A 61 14.53 -0.28 -9.79
C ILE A 61 14.48 -0.96 -11.17
N GLY A 62 13.85 -2.13 -11.25
CA GLY A 62 13.72 -2.93 -12.46
C GLY A 62 12.74 -2.33 -13.47
N TRP A 63 12.78 -2.84 -14.70
CA TRP A 63 12.00 -2.35 -15.84
C TRP A 63 10.77 -3.23 -16.15
N ASP A 64 10.57 -4.27 -15.35
CA ASP A 64 9.48 -5.22 -15.52
C ASP A 64 8.25 -4.84 -14.68
N THR A 65 7.17 -5.57 -14.87
CA THR A 65 5.91 -5.36 -14.16
C THR A 65 6.00 -5.88 -12.74
N TYR A 66 5.82 -4.99 -11.78
CA TYR A 66 5.70 -5.28 -10.36
C TYR A 66 4.28 -5.74 -10.02
N SER A 67 4.17 -6.82 -9.23
CA SER A 67 2.91 -7.23 -8.61
C SER A 67 2.88 -6.72 -7.18
N ILE A 68 2.03 -5.73 -6.93
CA ILE A 68 1.87 -5.06 -5.64
C ILE A 68 0.68 -5.68 -4.92
N LYS A 69 0.91 -6.37 -3.80
CA LYS A 69 -0.16 -6.88 -2.94
C LYS A 69 -0.35 -5.94 -1.76
N VAL A 70 -1.60 -5.65 -1.42
CA VAL A 70 -1.96 -4.88 -0.23
C VAL A 70 -2.81 -5.76 0.66
N ARG A 71 -2.37 -5.93 1.91
CA ARG A 71 -3.11 -6.62 2.97
C ARG A 71 -3.64 -5.58 3.95
N ILE A 72 -4.94 -5.62 4.21
CA ILE A 72 -5.64 -4.68 5.07
C ILE A 72 -6.27 -5.48 6.21
N GLN A 73 -5.92 -5.14 7.44
CA GLN A 73 -6.48 -5.73 8.64
C GLN A 73 -7.17 -4.64 9.46
N ARG A 74 -8.47 -4.82 9.74
CA ARG A 74 -9.21 -3.95 10.65
C ARG A 74 -9.43 -4.66 11.99
N PRO A 75 -9.53 -3.94 13.12
CA PRO A 75 -9.77 -4.55 14.43
C PRO A 75 -11.05 -5.39 14.46
N ASP A 76 -12.12 -4.91 13.83
CA ASP A 76 -13.46 -5.52 13.90
C ASP A 76 -13.75 -6.53 12.78
N ILE A 77 -12.76 -6.81 11.92
CA ILE A 77 -12.91 -7.75 10.79
C ILE A 77 -11.90 -8.88 10.98
N SER A 78 -12.39 -10.07 11.30
CA SER A 78 -11.54 -11.24 11.60
C SER A 78 -10.62 -11.66 10.46
N ARG A 79 -11.03 -11.44 9.21
CA ARG A 79 -10.28 -11.81 8.02
C ARG A 79 -9.63 -10.59 7.36
N ALA A 80 -8.31 -10.67 7.16
CA ALA A 80 -7.59 -9.70 6.36
C ALA A 80 -8.13 -9.64 4.92
N ILE A 81 -8.35 -8.42 4.44
CA ILE A 81 -8.73 -8.14 3.06
C ILE A 81 -7.44 -8.03 2.25
N ASN A 82 -7.39 -8.70 1.09
CA ASN A 82 -6.22 -8.69 0.23
C ASN A 82 -6.61 -8.18 -1.15
N THR A 83 -5.81 -7.27 -1.70
CA THR A 83 -5.97 -6.80 -3.08
C THR A 83 -4.61 -6.80 -3.78
N LYS A 84 -4.63 -6.79 -5.13
CA LYS A 84 -3.44 -6.81 -5.96
C LYS A 84 -3.54 -5.76 -7.06
N PHE A 85 -2.44 -5.06 -7.28
CA PHE A 85 -2.22 -4.14 -8.38
C PHE A 85 -1.00 -4.59 -9.19
N ASN A 86 -0.99 -4.24 -10.47
CA ASN A 86 0.20 -4.38 -11.31
C ASN A 86 0.70 -2.97 -11.65
N PHE A 87 2.01 -2.77 -11.58
CA PHE A 87 2.63 -1.49 -11.86
C PHE A 87 3.86 -1.68 -12.73
N LYS A 88 4.00 -0.88 -13.79
CA LYS A 88 5.20 -0.81 -14.61
C LYS A 88 5.71 0.64 -14.59
N PRO A 89 6.94 0.88 -14.11
CA PRO A 89 7.61 2.18 -14.12
C PRO A 89 7.61 2.88 -15.48
#